data_AF-A0A318R2D2-F1
#
_entry.id   AF-A0A318R2D2-F1
#
_cell.length_a   1.000
_cell.length_b   1.000
_cell.length_c   1.000
_cell.angle_alpha   90.00
_cell.angle_beta   90.00
_cell.angle_gamma   90.00
#
_symmetry.space_group_name_H-M   'P 1'
#
loop_
_entity.id
_entity.type
_entity.pdbx_description
1 polymer ?
#
loop_
_entity_poly.entity_id
_entity_poly.type
_entity_poly.pdbx_seq_one_letter_code
_entity_poly.pdbx_strand_id
1 'polypeptide(L)'
;MSETKTLNILLAPEGQLQGNGQLRESFHERRDRKGENYPMWFLNSSLVSKFNITKQQGYEAVVAEDSKTIAWLKLRFGGERLTKTLDIEELWQHASQPPDPPERIDITPQK
;
A
#
# COMPACT_ATOMS: atom_id res chain seq x y z
N MET A 1 -18.11 -9.80 -14.86
CA MET A 1 -17.26 -8.81 -15.55
C MET A 1 -16.55 -8.09 -14.44
N SER A 2 -15.21 -8.09 -14.43
CA SER A 2 -14.48 -7.47 -13.34
C SER A 2 -14.59 -5.95 -13.41
N GLU A 3 -14.84 -5.33 -12.26
CA GLU A 3 -15.05 -3.88 -12.16
C GLU A 3 -13.71 -3.14 -12.24
N THR A 4 -13.55 -2.29 -13.26
CA THR A 4 -12.40 -1.39 -13.35
C THR A 4 -12.75 0.00 -12.84
N LYS A 5 -11.85 0.60 -12.08
CA LYS A 5 -12.03 1.93 -11.49
C LYS A 5 -10.74 2.73 -11.54
N THR A 6 -10.87 4.04 -11.72
CA THR A 6 -9.73 4.96 -11.56
C THR A 6 -9.47 5.19 -10.07
N LEU A 7 -8.34 4.68 -9.60
CA LEU A 7 -7.92 4.70 -8.20
C LEU A 7 -6.79 5.69 -7.96
N ASN A 8 -6.66 6.12 -6.71
CA ASN A 8 -5.58 7.00 -6.26
C ASN A 8 -4.43 6.14 -5.76
N ILE A 9 -3.21 6.52 -6.11
CA ILE A 9 -2.01 5.73 -5.82
C ILE A 9 -0.96 6.64 -5.18
N LEU A 10 -0.38 6.15 -4.09
CA LEU A 10 0.87 6.64 -3.52
C LEU A 10 1.99 5.67 -3.92
N LEU A 11 2.95 6.13 -4.72
CA LEU A 11 4.11 5.36 -5.14
C LEU A 11 5.34 5.84 -4.37
N ALA A 12 6.15 4.92 -3.85
CA ALA A 12 7.38 5.24 -3.14
C ALA A 12 8.44 4.16 -3.36
N PRO A 13 9.73 4.49 -3.18
CA PRO A 13 10.80 3.49 -3.10
C PRO A 13 10.46 2.36 -2.12
N GLU A 14 10.88 1.15 -2.45
CA GLU A 14 10.70 -0.04 -1.61
C GLU A 14 11.28 0.18 -0.20
N GLY A 15 10.50 -0.22 0.82
CA GLY A 15 10.83 -0.04 2.24
C GLY A 15 10.39 1.30 2.84
N GLN A 16 10.03 2.31 2.04
CA GLN A 16 9.66 3.64 2.56
C GLN A 16 8.28 3.68 3.24
N LEU A 17 7.31 2.94 2.74
CA LEU A 17 5.95 2.85 3.30
C LEU A 17 5.84 1.73 4.33
N GLN A 18 6.36 0.54 4.04
CA GLN A 18 6.23 -0.62 4.94
C GLN A 18 7.24 -0.64 6.09
N GLY A 19 8.44 -0.05 5.91
CA GLY A 19 9.62 -0.36 6.71
C GLY A 19 9.56 0.00 8.19
N ASN A 20 8.62 0.84 8.64
CA ASN A 20 8.46 1.22 10.04
C ASN A 20 7.17 0.73 10.69
N GLY A 21 6.37 -0.08 9.99
CA GLY A 21 5.10 -0.60 10.48
C GLY A 21 3.94 0.41 10.60
N GLN A 22 4.17 1.72 10.44
CA GLN A 22 3.12 2.72 10.58
C GLN A 22 2.03 2.60 9.51
N LEU A 23 2.40 2.17 8.30
CA LEU A 23 1.41 1.90 7.26
C LEU A 23 0.52 0.73 7.66
N ARG A 24 1.10 -0.35 8.21
CA ARG A 24 0.34 -1.51 8.69
C ARG A 24 -0.69 -1.11 9.75
N GLU A 25 -0.30 -0.32 10.75
CA GLU A 25 -1.25 0.20 11.75
C GLU A 25 -2.34 1.07 11.11
N SER A 26 -1.97 1.89 10.12
CA SER A 26 -2.93 2.71 9.36
C SER A 26 -3.97 1.89 8.60
N PHE A 27 -3.65 0.67 8.16
CA PHE A 27 -4.58 -0.28 7.56
C PHE A 27 -5.55 -0.84 8.61
N HIS A 28 -5.03 -1.30 9.75
CA HIS A 28 -5.84 -1.87 10.83
C HIS A 28 -6.84 -0.84 11.37
N GLU A 29 -6.37 0.36 11.74
CA GLU A 29 -7.24 1.42 12.25
C GLU A 29 -8.40 1.76 11.29
N ARG A 30 -8.14 1.76 9.97
CA ARG A 30 -9.16 2.06 8.97
C ARG A 30 -10.15 0.92 8.82
N ARG A 31 -9.68 -0.32 8.77
CA ARG A 31 -10.53 -1.51 8.64
C ARG A 31 -11.38 -1.72 9.89
N ASP A 32 -10.83 -1.47 11.08
CA ASP A 32 -11.57 -1.51 12.34
C ASP A 32 -12.68 -0.44 12.37
N ARG A 33 -12.39 0.77 11.88
CA ARG A 33 -13.33 1.90 11.93
C ARG A 33 -14.33 1.97 10.80
N LYS A 34 -13.99 1.46 9.61
CA LYS A 34 -14.77 1.61 8.36
C LYS A 34 -15.26 0.29 7.78
N GLY A 35 -14.87 -0.83 8.38
CA GLY A 35 -15.18 -2.18 7.95
C GLY A 35 -13.98 -2.86 7.28
N GLU A 36 -13.91 -4.19 7.41
CA GLU A 36 -12.81 -5.03 6.95
C GLU A 36 -12.50 -4.85 5.45
N ASN A 37 -13.53 -4.52 4.67
CA ASN A 37 -13.45 -4.28 3.22
C ASN A 37 -13.21 -2.81 2.86
N TYR A 38 -12.59 -2.01 3.73
CA TYR A 38 -12.19 -0.65 3.37
C TYR A 38 -11.27 -0.67 2.13
N PRO A 39 -11.60 0.03 1.03
CA PRO A 39 -10.98 -0.13 -0.28
C PRO A 39 -9.60 0.53 -0.34
N MET A 40 -8.63 -0.17 0.26
CA MET A 40 -7.24 0.22 0.42
C MET A 40 -6.36 -1.02 0.35
N TRP A 41 -5.34 -0.97 -0.49
CA TRP A 41 -4.47 -2.09 -0.83
C TRP A 41 -3.01 -1.66 -0.80
N PHE A 42 -2.14 -2.57 -0.35
CA PHE A 42 -0.70 -2.38 -0.38
C PHE A 42 -0.10 -3.27 -1.47
N LEU A 43 0.77 -2.68 -2.29
CA LEU A 43 1.48 -3.36 -3.36
C LEU A 43 2.97 -3.33 -3.04
N ASN A 44 3.56 -4.49 -2.76
CA ASN A 44 5.01 -4.64 -2.77
C ASN A 44 5.56 -4.54 -4.22
N SER A 45 6.89 -4.59 -4.39
CA SER A 45 7.54 -4.48 -5.70
C SER A 45 7.04 -5.46 -6.76
N SER A 46 6.72 -6.70 -6.36
CA SER A 46 6.15 -7.71 -7.26
C SER A 46 4.76 -7.31 -7.75
N LEU A 47 3.90 -6.85 -6.84
CA LEU A 47 2.54 -6.42 -7.18
C LEU A 47 2.54 -5.09 -7.96
N VAL A 48 3.42 -4.15 -7.65
CA VAL A 48 3.62 -2.93 -8.45
C VAL A 48 3.91 -3.27 -9.92
N SER A 49 4.74 -4.30 -10.14
CA SER A 49 5.05 -4.81 -11.47
C SER A 49 3.85 -5.52 -12.11
N LYS A 50 3.16 -6.41 -11.36
CA LYS A 50 1.95 -7.12 -11.83
C LYS A 50 0.87 -6.15 -12.31
N PHE A 51 0.60 -5.09 -11.54
CA PHE A 51 -0.40 -4.08 -11.86
C PHE A 51 0.14 -2.97 -12.78
N ASN A 52 1.40 -3.08 -13.24
CA ASN A 52 2.08 -2.15 -14.14
C ASN A 52 2.02 -0.69 -13.64
N ILE A 53 2.10 -0.46 -12.33
CA ILE A 53 1.91 0.88 -11.74
C ILE A 53 2.98 1.86 -12.24
N THR A 54 4.22 1.39 -12.34
CA THR A 54 5.35 2.08 -12.94
C THR A 54 6.20 1.08 -13.73
N LYS A 55 7.01 1.57 -14.67
CA LYS A 55 7.99 0.76 -15.41
C LYS A 55 9.28 0.53 -14.62
N GLN A 56 9.51 1.29 -13.55
CA GLN A 56 10.72 1.22 -12.74
C GLN A 56 10.59 0.15 -11.66
N GLN A 57 11.70 -0.54 -11.37
CA GLN A 57 11.78 -1.52 -10.29
C GLN A 57 12.14 -0.85 -8.95
N GLY A 58 11.94 -1.57 -7.85
CA GLY A 58 12.30 -1.09 -6.50
C GLY A 58 11.29 -0.07 -5.93
N TYR A 59 10.01 -0.23 -6.27
CA TYR A 59 8.93 0.63 -5.80
C TYR A 59 7.83 -0.20 -5.16
N GLU A 60 7.25 0.35 -4.12
CA GLU A 60 6.01 -0.11 -3.49
C GLU A 60 4.93 0.96 -3.61
N ALA A 61 3.67 0.55 -3.45
CA ALA A 61 2.56 1.47 -3.58
C ALA A 61 1.43 1.19 -2.59
N VAL A 62 0.68 2.25 -2.29
CA VAL A 62 -0.64 2.15 -1.66
C VAL A 62 -1.67 2.63 -2.66
N VAL A 63 -2.71 1.82 -2.85
CA VAL A 63 -3.86 2.14 -3.70
C VAL A 63 -5.07 2.35 -2.81
N ALA A 64 -5.86 3.40 -3.08
CA ALA A 64 -7.11 3.62 -2.39
C ALA A 64 -8.14 4.34 -3.27
N GLU A 65 -9.42 4.10 -3.01
CA GLU A 65 -10.49 4.88 -3.62
C GLU A 65 -10.53 6.32 -3.09
N ASP A 66 -10.27 6.49 -1.79
CA ASP A 66 -10.31 7.80 -1.15
C ASP A 66 -9.02 8.60 -1.41
N SER A 67 -9.12 9.66 -2.20
CA SER A 67 -8.01 10.57 -2.49
C SER A 67 -7.49 11.28 -1.23
N LYS A 68 -8.32 11.47 -0.20
CA LYS A 68 -7.89 12.05 1.08
C LYS A 68 -6.97 11.11 1.84
N THR A 69 -7.22 9.79 1.79
CA THR A 69 -6.32 8.79 2.36
C THR A 69 -4.95 8.86 1.70
N ILE A 70 -4.88 8.90 0.36
CA ILE A 70 -3.61 9.03 -0.36
C ILE A 70 -2.92 10.37 -0.08
N ALA A 71 -3.66 11.47 0.01
CA ALA A 71 -3.10 12.78 0.37
C ALA A 71 -2.50 12.78 1.77
N TRP A 72 -3.18 12.19 2.76
CA TRP A 72 -2.68 12.06 4.13
C TRP A 72 -1.43 11.17 4.20
N LEU A 73 -1.44 10.03 3.50
CA LEU A 73 -0.27 9.15 3.44
C LEU A 73 0.93 9.81 2.79
N LYS A 74 0.74 10.62 1.73
CA LYS A 74 1.82 11.41 1.13
C LYS A 74 2.48 12.36 2.15
N LEU A 75 1.68 13.02 2.99
CA LEU A 75 2.23 13.91 4.03
C LEU A 75 3.05 13.13 5.07
N ARG A 76 2.65 11.89 5.36
CA ARG A 76 3.29 11.05 6.38
C ARG A 76 4.55 10.35 5.89
N PHE A 77 4.50 9.79 4.69
CA PHE A 77 5.55 8.92 4.15
C PHE A 77 6.36 9.57 3.02
N GLY A 78 5.91 10.68 2.45
CA GLY A 78 6.50 11.25 1.22
C GLY A 78 5.99 10.54 -0.03
N GLY A 79 6.84 10.31 -1.02
CA GLY A 79 6.50 9.61 -2.27
C GLY A 79 5.72 10.47 -3.28
N GLU A 80 5.26 9.84 -4.35
CA GLU A 80 4.60 10.46 -5.50
C GLU A 80 3.13 10.04 -5.62
N ARG A 81 2.26 10.98 -6.00
CA ARG A 81 0.84 10.69 -6.23
C ARG A 81 0.57 10.55 -7.71
N LEU A 82 -0.18 9.51 -8.06
CA LEU A 82 -0.70 9.31 -9.41
C LEU A 82 -2.08 8.66 -9.35
N THR A 83 -2.74 8.56 -10.49
CA THR A 83 -3.99 7.82 -10.64
C THR A 83 -3.84 6.77 -11.71
N LYS A 84 -4.57 5.67 -11.58
CA LYS A 84 -4.60 4.61 -12.59
C LYS A 84 -5.92 3.86 -12.58
N THR A 85 -6.39 3.48 -13.76
CA THR A 85 -7.51 2.55 -13.90
C THR A 85 -7.02 1.13 -13.63
N LEU A 86 -7.59 0.50 -12.60
CA LEU A 86 -7.23 -0.84 -12.14
C LEU A 86 -8.48 -1.69 -11.96
N ASP A 87 -8.30 -3.00 -12.07
CA ASP A 87 -9.30 -4.00 -11.74
C ASP A 87 -9.37 -4.18 -10.22
N ILE A 88 -10.55 -3.91 -9.64
CA ILE A 88 -10.75 -3.98 -8.19
C ILE A 88 -10.77 -5.42 -7.69
N GLU A 89 -11.31 -6.35 -8.48
CA GLU A 89 -11.39 -7.76 -8.09
C GLU A 89 -9.99 -8.35 -7.99
N GLU A 90 -9.10 -8.03 -8.94
CA GLU A 90 -7.69 -8.42 -8.90
C GLU A 90 -6.96 -7.83 -7.67
N LEU A 91 -7.25 -6.57 -7.31
CA LEU A 91 -6.66 -5.95 -6.11
C LEU A 91 -7.10 -6.67 -4.84
N TRP A 92 -8.38 -7.03 -4.72
CA TRP A 92 -8.86 -7.84 -3.58
C TRP A 92 -8.23 -9.23 -3.53
N GLN A 93 -8.08 -9.89 -4.68
CA GLN A 93 -7.50 -11.23 -4.74
C GLN A 93 -6.01 -11.25 -4.39
N HIS A 94 -5.25 -10.24 -4.80
CA HIS A 94 -3.78 -10.26 -4.70
C HIS A 94 -3.19 -9.34 -3.64
N ALA A 95 -3.92 -8.33 -3.18
CA ALA A 95 -3.39 -7.25 -2.33
C ALA A 95 -4.31 -6.92 -1.14
N SER A 96 -5.19 -7.85 -0.74
CA SER A 96 -6.10 -7.67 0.41
C SER A 96 -5.38 -7.60 1.75
N GLN A 97 -4.17 -8.17 1.86
CA GLN A 97 -3.44 -8.16 3.11
C GLN A 97 -2.79 -6.78 3.37
N PRO A 98 -2.77 -6.32 4.63
CA PRO A 98 -1.94 -5.18 5.02
C PRO A 98 -0.44 -5.49 4.79
N PRO A 99 0.43 -4.47 4.78
CA PRO A 99 1.88 -4.68 4.74
C PRO A 99 2.37 -5.65 5.81
N ASP A 100 3.45 -6.35 5.52
CA ASP A 100 4.10 -7.25 6.46
C ASP A 100 4.54 -6.50 7.73
N PRO A 101 4.58 -7.19 8.89
CA PRO A 101 5.11 -6.59 10.10
C PRO A 101 6.59 -6.20 9.90
N PRO A 102 7.05 -5.11 10.53
CA PRO A 102 8.45 -4.72 10.44
C PRO A 102 9.36 -5.83 10.97
N GLU A 103 10.52 -6.02 10.34
CA GLU A 103 11.51 -6.98 10.81
C GLU A 103 11.94 -6.65 12.25
N ARG A 104 11.89 -7.65 13.13
CA ARG A 104 12.42 -7.51 14.48
C ARG A 104 13.94 -7.50 14.39
N ILE A 105 14.56 -6.33 14.55
CA ILE A 105 15.99 -6.25 14.79
C ILE A 105 16.23 -6.74 16.22
N ASP A 106 16.78 -7.94 16.35
CA ASP A 106 17.17 -8.50 17.64
C ASP A 106 18.41 -7.72 18.13
N ILE A 107 18.19 -6.73 18.97
CA ILE A 107 19.26 -5.88 19.55
C ILE A 107 19.94 -6.54 20.75
N THR A 108 19.84 -7.87 20.90
CA THR A 108 20.52 -8.59 21.98
C THR A 108 22.04 -8.35 21.85
N PRO A 109 22.68 -7.64 22.80
CA PRO A 109 24.12 -7.44 22.74
C PRO A 109 24.79 -8.80 22.89
N GLN A 110 25.61 -9.18 21.90
CA GLN A 110 26.48 -10.33 22.03
C GLN A 110 27.45 -10.05 23.20
N LYS A 111 27.38 -10.90 24.23
CA LYS A 111 28.29 -10.85 25.38
C LYS A 111 29.69 -11.30 24.99
#